data_AF-A0AAW9B7E6-F1
#
_entry.id   AF-A0AAW9B7E6-F1
#
_cell.length_a   1.000
_cell.length_b   1.000
_cell.length_c   1.000
_cell.angle_alpha   90.00
_cell.angle_beta   90.00
_cell.angle_gamma   90.00
#
_symmetry.space_group_name_H-M   'P 1'
#
loop_
_entity.id
_entity.type
_entity.pdbx_description
1 polymer ?
#
loop_
_entity_poly.entity_id
_entity_poly.type
_entity_poly.pdbx_seq_one_letter_code
_entity_poly.pdbx_strand_id
1 'polypeptide(L)'
;MSPFLSFDRAEWAELRNSVPMTLSEDDLKALQGINENLTMEEAVEIYLPLSRLLNLYVQARQSRNSVLQQFLNTEEHAPPFVIGIAGSVAVGKSTTARILKALLSRWENHPKVALVTTDGFLYPKKVLEERGIMHRKGFPESYDIKRLVEFVSDVKAGKPNLEVPVYSHITYDITDELKKVDRPDVL
;
A
#
# COMPACT_ATOMS: atom_id res chain seq x y z
N MET A 1 -27.52 14.02 1.00
CA MET A 1 -26.45 13.67 0.03
C MET A 1 -25.47 12.75 0.74
N SER A 2 -25.08 11.65 0.10
CA SER A 2 -24.02 10.75 0.61
C SER A 2 -22.65 11.43 0.43
N PRO A 3 -21.67 11.24 1.35
CA PRO A 3 -20.30 11.71 1.13
C PRO A 3 -19.55 10.91 0.04
N PHE A 4 -20.16 9.83 -0.48
CA PHE A 4 -19.56 8.95 -1.47
C PHE A 4 -20.25 9.08 -2.83
N LEU A 5 -19.43 9.06 -3.88
CA LEU A 5 -19.88 8.76 -5.24
C LEU A 5 -19.93 7.24 -5.40
N SER A 6 -21.02 6.74 -5.99
CA SER A 6 -21.23 5.32 -6.25
C SER A 6 -21.17 5.08 -7.75
N PHE A 7 -20.49 4.02 -8.13
CA PHE A 7 -20.36 3.57 -9.51
C PHE A 7 -20.65 2.09 -9.54
N ASP A 8 -21.40 1.65 -10.55
CA ASP A 8 -21.39 0.25 -10.91
C ASP A 8 -20.10 -0.13 -11.66
N ARG A 9 -19.96 -1.41 -12.00
CA ARG A 9 -18.76 -1.92 -12.66
C ARG A 9 -18.54 -1.31 -14.05
N ALA A 10 -19.62 -1.12 -14.82
CA ALA A 10 -19.52 -0.60 -16.18
C ALA A 10 -19.13 0.89 -16.14
N GLU A 11 -19.80 1.67 -15.29
CA GLU A 11 -19.49 3.10 -15.07
C GLU A 11 -18.02 3.29 -14.62
N TRP A 12 -17.54 2.44 -13.71
CA TRP A 12 -16.16 2.48 -13.24
C TRP A 12 -15.15 2.14 -14.33
N ALA A 13 -15.42 1.10 -15.12
CA ALA A 13 -14.54 0.64 -16.20
C ALA A 13 -14.36 1.71 -17.28
N GLU A 14 -15.40 2.50 -17.59
CA GLU A 14 -15.34 3.57 -18.59
C GLU A 14 -14.36 4.70 -18.23
N LEU A 15 -14.07 4.92 -16.94
CA LEU A 15 -13.13 5.94 -16.47
C LEU A 15 -11.71 5.73 -17.01
N ARG A 16 -11.39 4.52 -17.51
CA ARG A 16 -10.13 4.23 -18.20
C ARG A 16 -9.91 5.07 -19.45
N ASN A 17 -10.97 5.38 -20.21
CA ASN A 17 -10.87 5.83 -21.61
C ASN A 17 -10.32 7.25 -21.79
N SER A 18 -10.17 8.01 -20.71
CA SER A 18 -9.76 9.42 -20.77
C SER A 18 -8.25 9.68 -20.80
N VAL A 19 -7.38 8.66 -20.73
CA VAL A 19 -5.89 8.80 -20.82
C VAL A 19 -5.28 7.57 -21.52
N PRO A 20 -4.18 7.72 -22.30
CA PRO A 20 -3.50 6.62 -22.96
C PRO A 20 -3.08 5.49 -21.99
N MET A 21 -3.29 4.26 -22.43
CA MET A 21 -2.94 3.04 -21.70
C MET A 21 -1.41 2.91 -21.60
N THR A 22 -0.87 2.95 -20.38
CA THR A 22 0.58 2.80 -20.11
C THR A 22 1.00 1.38 -19.73
N LEU A 23 0.05 0.44 -19.60
CA LEU A 23 0.36 -0.96 -19.34
C LEU A 23 0.36 -1.78 -20.62
N SER A 24 1.46 -2.48 -20.85
CA SER A 24 1.58 -3.47 -21.91
C SER A 24 0.86 -4.80 -21.56
N GLU A 25 0.71 -5.69 -22.53
CA GLU A 25 0.26 -7.07 -22.22
C GLU A 25 1.23 -7.81 -21.30
N ASP A 26 2.53 -7.54 -21.42
CA ASP A 26 3.55 -8.15 -20.56
C ASP A 26 3.44 -7.66 -19.12
N ASP A 27 3.01 -6.42 -18.95
CA ASP A 27 2.71 -5.84 -17.65
C ASP A 27 1.54 -6.54 -16.96
N LEU A 28 0.55 -6.97 -17.73
CA LEU A 28 -0.62 -7.70 -17.25
C LEU A 28 -0.28 -9.17 -16.95
N LYS A 29 0.58 -9.80 -17.74
CA LYS A 29 1.13 -11.14 -17.44
C LYS A 29 1.94 -11.15 -16.15
N ALA A 30 2.75 -10.10 -15.90
CA ALA A 30 3.47 -9.96 -14.64
C ALA A 30 2.52 -9.84 -13.43
N LEU A 31 1.36 -9.20 -13.61
CA LEU A 31 0.31 -9.13 -12.58
C LEU A 31 -0.37 -10.48 -12.35
N GLN A 32 -0.57 -11.29 -13.40
CA GLN A 32 -1.06 -12.68 -13.24
C GLN A 32 -0.05 -13.57 -12.50
N GLY A 33 1.26 -13.36 -12.71
CA GLY A 33 2.29 -14.04 -11.92
C GLY A 33 2.27 -13.67 -10.42
N ILE A 34 1.69 -12.53 -10.06
CA ILE A 34 1.49 -12.10 -8.66
C ILE A 34 0.22 -12.72 -8.05
N ASN A 35 -0.79 -13.02 -8.86
CA ASN A 35 -2.00 -13.72 -8.46
C ASN A 35 -2.63 -14.45 -9.65
N GLU A 36 -2.54 -15.78 -9.65
CA GLU A 36 -3.05 -16.65 -10.71
C GLU A 36 -4.57 -16.53 -10.91
N ASN A 37 -5.30 -16.06 -9.90
CA ASN A 37 -6.75 -15.86 -9.97
C ASN A 37 -7.16 -14.48 -10.54
N LEU A 38 -6.23 -13.56 -10.80
CA LEU A 38 -6.56 -12.25 -11.37
C LEU A 38 -6.84 -12.38 -12.86
N THR A 39 -8.08 -12.12 -13.27
CA THR A 39 -8.42 -12.10 -14.69
C THR A 39 -7.94 -10.81 -15.34
N MET A 40 -7.64 -10.89 -16.63
CA MET A 40 -7.27 -9.73 -17.45
C MET A 40 -8.36 -8.67 -17.44
N GLU A 41 -9.62 -9.11 -17.50
CA GLU A 41 -10.79 -8.25 -17.42
C GLU A 41 -10.85 -7.49 -16.10
N GLU A 42 -10.66 -8.16 -14.96
CA GLU A 42 -10.67 -7.48 -13.65
C GLU A 42 -9.49 -6.50 -13.50
N ALA A 43 -8.31 -6.86 -13.99
CA ALA A 43 -7.15 -5.96 -13.99
C ALA A 43 -7.44 -4.67 -14.76
N VAL A 44 -8.10 -4.79 -15.92
CA VAL A 44 -8.38 -3.67 -16.82
C VAL A 44 -9.58 -2.84 -16.37
N GLU A 45 -10.63 -3.47 -15.89
CA GLU A 45 -11.89 -2.80 -15.55
C GLU A 45 -11.87 -2.21 -14.14
N ILE A 46 -11.16 -2.82 -13.20
CA ILE A 46 -11.20 -2.44 -11.78
C ILE A 46 -9.92 -1.75 -11.34
N TYR A 47 -8.78 -2.45 -11.47
CA TYR A 47 -7.53 -2.00 -10.85
C TYR A 47 -6.83 -0.90 -11.66
N LEU A 48 -6.97 -0.90 -12.98
CA LEU A 48 -6.43 0.16 -13.83
C LEU A 48 -7.04 1.54 -13.51
N PRO A 49 -8.37 1.74 -13.58
CA PRO A 49 -8.98 3.00 -13.18
C PRO A 49 -8.62 3.42 -11.74
N LEU A 50 -8.56 2.45 -10.81
CA LEU A 50 -8.18 2.72 -9.42
C LEU A 50 -6.73 3.22 -9.31
N SER A 51 -5.78 2.57 -9.97
CA SER A 51 -4.38 2.98 -9.97
C SER A 51 -4.19 4.38 -10.54
N ARG A 52 -4.98 4.73 -11.56
CA ARG A 52 -4.99 6.06 -12.17
C ARG A 52 -5.57 7.10 -11.23
N LEU A 53 -6.69 6.81 -10.56
CA LEU A 53 -7.26 7.71 -9.56
C LEU A 53 -6.24 7.98 -8.46
N LEU A 54 -5.58 6.94 -7.94
CA LEU A 54 -4.54 7.07 -6.92
C LEU A 54 -3.35 7.90 -7.43
N ASN A 55 -2.92 7.70 -8.68
CA ASN A 55 -1.87 8.54 -9.27
C ASN A 55 -2.26 10.02 -9.32
N LEU A 56 -3.51 10.35 -9.67
CA LEU A 56 -3.99 11.74 -9.65
C LEU A 56 -3.92 12.35 -8.23
N TYR A 57 -4.26 11.57 -7.19
CA TYR A 57 -4.10 12.01 -5.80
C TYR A 57 -2.63 12.22 -5.42
N VAL A 58 -1.73 11.33 -5.86
CA VAL A 58 -0.28 11.47 -5.63
C VAL A 58 0.25 12.73 -6.31
N GLN A 59 -0.08 12.94 -7.59
CA GLN A 59 0.32 14.13 -8.34
C GLN A 59 -0.19 15.42 -7.70
N ALA A 60 -1.47 15.47 -7.33
CA ALA A 60 -2.05 16.63 -6.65
C ALA A 60 -1.32 16.92 -5.32
N ARG A 61 -0.92 15.88 -4.58
CA ARG A 61 -0.15 16.05 -3.35
C ARG A 61 1.27 16.54 -3.61
N GLN A 62 1.97 15.99 -4.61
CA GLN A 62 3.31 16.41 -5.00
C GLN A 62 3.31 17.88 -5.44
N SER A 63 2.41 18.27 -6.34
CA SER A 63 2.28 19.66 -6.81
C SER A 63 2.01 20.62 -5.66
N ARG A 64 1.14 20.26 -4.71
CA ARG A 64 0.88 21.08 -3.52
C ARG A 64 2.14 21.25 -2.66
N ASN A 65 2.90 20.18 -2.46
CA ASN A 65 4.14 20.24 -1.68
C ASN A 65 5.18 21.13 -2.36
N SER A 66 5.32 21.08 -3.69
CA SER A 66 6.24 21.93 -4.45
C SER A 66 5.92 23.42 -4.27
N VAL A 67 4.63 23.81 -4.31
CA VAL A 67 4.21 25.19 -4.04
C VAL A 67 4.58 25.64 -2.62
N LEU A 68 4.39 24.77 -1.62
CA LEU A 68 4.74 25.06 -0.23
C LEU A 68 6.25 25.19 -0.03
N GLN A 69 7.05 24.31 -0.62
CA GLN A 69 8.52 24.37 -0.59
C GLN A 69 9.04 25.67 -1.18
N GLN A 70 8.49 26.08 -2.33
CA GLN A 70 8.85 27.37 -2.95
C GLN A 70 8.46 28.55 -2.07
N PHE A 71 7.28 28.53 -1.46
CA PHE A 71 6.82 29.61 -0.57
C PHE A 71 7.64 29.70 0.73
N LEU A 72 7.99 28.57 1.32
CA LEU A 72 8.74 28.48 2.58
C LEU A 72 10.26 28.53 2.37
N ASN A 73 10.73 28.51 1.11
CA ASN A 73 12.14 28.41 0.74
C ASN A 73 12.86 27.22 1.41
N THR A 74 12.24 26.05 1.34
CA THR A 74 12.80 24.80 1.88
C THR A 74 13.08 23.78 0.77
N GLU A 75 14.16 23.03 0.91
CA GLU A 75 14.54 21.93 -0.01
C GLU A 75 14.16 20.54 0.53
N GLU A 76 13.31 20.48 1.57
CA GLU A 76 12.93 19.20 2.18
C GLU A 76 12.18 18.31 1.19
N HIS A 77 12.51 17.02 1.12
CA HIS A 77 11.78 16.08 0.28
C HIS A 77 10.31 15.98 0.68
N ALA A 78 9.44 15.91 -0.32
CA ALA A 78 8.02 15.70 -0.09
C ALA A 78 7.79 14.42 0.72
N PRO A 79 6.93 14.45 1.76
CA PRO A 79 6.64 13.27 2.55
C PRO A 79 5.97 12.19 1.67
N PRO A 80 6.30 10.90 1.86
CA PRO A 80 5.70 9.80 1.10
C PRO A 80 4.16 9.83 1.13
N PHE A 81 3.52 9.45 0.02
CA PHE A 81 2.08 9.20 0.01
C PHE A 81 1.80 7.83 0.65
N VAL A 82 0.84 7.73 1.57
CA VAL A 82 0.58 6.47 2.31
C VAL A 82 -0.83 6.01 2.00
N ILE A 83 -0.98 4.75 1.57
CA ILE A 83 -2.26 4.14 1.22
C ILE A 83 -2.59 3.03 2.23
N GLY A 84 -3.61 3.24 3.05
CA GLY A 84 -4.12 2.21 3.96
C GLY A 84 -5.13 1.30 3.26
N ILE A 85 -4.90 -0.02 3.28
CA ILE A 85 -5.85 -1.03 2.76
C ILE A 85 -6.37 -1.86 3.93
N ALA A 86 -7.66 -1.67 4.25
CA ALA A 86 -8.33 -2.34 5.37
C ALA A 86 -9.43 -3.29 4.88
N GLY A 87 -9.90 -4.16 5.78
CA GLY A 87 -10.94 -5.15 5.48
C GLY A 87 -10.78 -6.46 6.26
N SER A 88 -11.79 -7.32 6.19
CA SER A 88 -11.83 -8.60 6.92
C SER A 88 -10.69 -9.56 6.53
N VAL A 89 -10.45 -10.57 7.35
CA VAL A 89 -9.55 -11.69 7.01
C VAL A 89 -10.07 -12.39 5.76
N ALA A 90 -9.16 -12.82 4.88
CA ALA A 90 -9.45 -13.49 3.60
C ALA A 90 -10.21 -12.68 2.54
N VAL A 91 -10.54 -11.40 2.75
CA VAL A 91 -11.23 -10.56 1.75
C VAL A 91 -10.36 -10.16 0.53
N GLY A 92 -9.08 -10.52 0.51
CA GLY A 92 -8.18 -10.24 -0.62
C GLY A 92 -7.26 -9.03 -0.47
N LYS A 93 -7.12 -8.43 0.72
CA LYS A 93 -6.25 -7.25 0.96
C LYS A 93 -4.83 -7.38 0.38
N SER A 94 -4.13 -8.47 0.68
CA SER A 94 -2.75 -8.68 0.22
C SER A 94 -2.67 -8.84 -1.30
N THR A 95 -3.72 -9.37 -1.92
CA THR A 95 -3.84 -9.45 -3.38
C THR A 95 -3.99 -8.05 -3.98
N THR A 96 -4.98 -7.28 -3.53
CA THR A 96 -5.19 -5.89 -3.97
C THR A 96 -3.94 -5.04 -3.76
N ALA A 97 -3.27 -5.14 -2.60
CA ALA A 97 -2.07 -4.36 -2.29
C ALA A 97 -0.89 -4.69 -3.21
N ARG A 98 -0.67 -5.97 -3.55
CA ARG A 98 0.40 -6.36 -4.49
C ARG A 98 0.11 -5.91 -5.91
N ILE A 99 -1.14 -6.00 -6.35
CA ILE A 99 -1.57 -5.49 -7.67
C ILE A 99 -1.34 -3.98 -7.74
N LEU A 100 -1.85 -3.23 -6.75
CA LEU A 100 -1.68 -1.78 -6.69
C LEU A 100 -0.21 -1.36 -6.63
N LYS A 101 0.63 -2.07 -5.86
CA LYS A 101 2.07 -1.81 -5.85
C LYS A 101 2.66 -1.91 -7.27
N ALA A 102 2.40 -3.03 -7.96
CA ALA A 102 2.93 -3.26 -9.29
C ALA A 102 2.42 -2.24 -10.32
N LEU A 103 1.15 -1.83 -10.22
CA LEU A 103 0.55 -0.80 -11.07
C LEU A 103 1.13 0.60 -10.80
N LEU A 104 1.27 0.97 -9.53
CA LEU A 104 1.76 2.29 -9.14
C LEU A 104 3.25 2.47 -9.46
N SER A 105 4.07 1.41 -9.32
CA SER A 105 5.51 1.45 -9.65
C SER A 105 5.83 1.78 -11.10
N ARG A 106 4.85 1.78 -12.00
CA ARG A 106 5.04 2.03 -13.44
C ARG A 106 4.92 3.50 -13.84
N TRP A 107 4.49 4.37 -12.93
CA TRP A 107 4.38 5.79 -13.22
C TRP A 107 5.72 6.47 -12.95
N GLU A 108 6.19 7.27 -13.92
CA GLU A 108 7.50 7.94 -13.84
C GLU A 108 7.63 8.91 -12.66
N ASN A 109 6.52 9.47 -12.17
CA ASN A 109 6.50 10.44 -11.08
C ASN A 109 6.55 9.83 -9.67
N HIS A 110 6.51 8.51 -9.51
CA HIS A 110 6.68 7.83 -8.21
C HIS A 110 7.20 6.37 -8.37
N PRO A 111 8.39 6.17 -8.93
CA PRO A 111 8.90 4.83 -9.23
C PRO A 111 9.11 3.96 -7.97
N LYS A 112 9.33 4.55 -6.79
CA LYS A 112 9.64 3.81 -5.56
C LYS A 112 8.39 3.57 -4.72
N VAL A 113 7.72 2.44 -5.00
CA VAL A 113 6.54 2.00 -4.22
C VAL A 113 6.92 0.87 -3.26
N ALA A 114 6.74 1.12 -1.96
CA ALA A 114 6.89 0.12 -0.91
C ALA A 114 5.54 -0.57 -0.62
N LEU A 115 5.59 -1.69 0.09
CA LEU A 115 4.40 -2.38 0.61
C LEU A 115 4.76 -2.95 1.96
N VAL A 116 4.00 -2.63 3.00
CA VAL A 116 4.18 -3.16 4.35
C VAL A 116 2.86 -3.75 4.82
N THR A 117 2.91 -4.93 5.42
CA THR A 117 1.75 -5.54 6.08
C THR A 117 1.77 -5.21 7.57
N THR A 118 0.60 -5.01 8.15
CA THR A 118 0.48 -4.77 9.61
C THR A 118 0.82 -6.00 10.42
N ASP A 119 0.79 -7.19 9.82
CA ASP A 119 1.13 -8.46 10.48
C ASP A 119 2.57 -8.46 11.03
N GLY A 120 3.48 -7.68 10.43
CA GLY A 120 4.85 -7.47 10.95
C GLY A 120 4.92 -6.72 12.29
N PHE A 121 3.79 -6.16 12.74
CA PHE A 121 3.64 -5.46 14.02
C PHE A 121 2.85 -6.29 15.04
N LEU A 122 2.51 -7.55 14.73
CA LEU A 122 2.03 -8.47 15.75
C LEU A 122 3.13 -8.72 16.78
N TYR A 123 2.72 -8.93 18.04
CA TYR A 123 3.66 -9.48 19.01
C TYR A 123 4.08 -10.91 18.60
N PRO A 124 5.35 -11.30 18.87
CA PRO A 124 5.79 -12.68 18.65
C PRO A 124 4.92 -13.67 19.42
N LYS A 125 4.79 -14.89 18.91
CA LYS A 125 3.96 -15.96 19.50
C LYS A 125 4.22 -16.15 20.99
N LYS A 126 5.49 -16.17 21.39
CA LYS A 126 5.91 -16.28 22.80
C LYS A 126 5.25 -15.21 23.69
N VAL A 127 5.21 -13.96 23.23
CA VAL A 127 4.59 -12.85 23.97
C VAL A 127 3.07 -12.99 24.01
N LEU A 128 2.46 -13.46 22.92
CA LEU A 128 1.01 -13.72 22.88
C LEU A 128 0.60 -14.85 23.84
N GLU A 129 1.42 -15.91 23.94
CA GLU A 129 1.24 -17.04 24.86
C GLU A 129 1.40 -16.61 26.32
N GLU A 130 2.48 -15.88 26.65
CA GLU A 130 2.72 -15.33 28.00
C GLU A 130 1.59 -14.43 28.47
N ARG A 131 0.96 -13.68 27.55
CA ARG A 131 -0.18 -12.80 27.83
C ARG A 131 -1.54 -13.51 27.77
N GLY A 132 -1.59 -14.80 27.40
CA GLY A 132 -2.84 -15.56 27.28
C GLY A 132 -3.79 -15.10 26.16
N ILE A 133 -3.30 -14.32 25.19
CA ILE A 133 -4.11 -13.70 24.12
C ILE A 133 -3.91 -14.35 22.74
N MET A 134 -3.36 -15.56 22.69
CA MET A 134 -3.15 -16.27 21.41
C MET A 134 -4.44 -16.43 20.60
N HIS A 135 -5.57 -16.66 21.28
CA HIS A 135 -6.91 -16.75 20.68
C HIS A 135 -7.46 -15.41 20.15
N ARG A 136 -6.81 -14.29 20.47
CA ARG A 136 -7.15 -12.93 20.02
C ARG A 136 -6.12 -12.40 19.02
N LYS A 137 -5.31 -13.27 18.42
CA LYS A 137 -4.40 -12.88 17.34
C LYS A 137 -5.19 -12.24 16.19
N GLY A 138 -4.79 -11.05 15.78
CA GLY A 138 -5.51 -10.23 14.80
C GLY A 138 -6.44 -9.17 15.40
N PHE A 139 -6.69 -9.20 16.72
CA PHE A 139 -7.37 -8.10 17.43
C PHE A 139 -6.37 -7.03 17.88
N PRO A 140 -6.81 -5.78 18.16
CA PRO A 140 -5.92 -4.67 18.47
C PRO A 140 -4.84 -4.94 19.54
N GLU A 141 -5.16 -5.69 20.60
CA GLU A 141 -4.23 -6.02 21.68
C GLU A 141 -3.10 -6.98 21.29
N SER A 142 -3.25 -7.69 20.16
CA SER A 142 -2.21 -8.59 19.65
C SER A 142 -1.13 -7.86 18.84
N TYR A 143 -1.29 -6.55 18.60
CA TYR A 143 -0.34 -5.71 17.88
C TYR A 143 0.42 -4.77 18.81
N ASP A 144 1.67 -4.50 18.44
CA ASP A 144 2.42 -3.34 18.92
C ASP A 144 2.00 -2.09 18.12
N ILE A 145 0.84 -1.54 18.51
CA ILE A 145 0.25 -0.35 17.87
C ILE A 145 1.17 0.86 17.98
N LYS A 146 1.93 0.98 19.08
CA LYS A 146 2.87 2.08 19.28
C LYS A 146 3.95 2.04 18.20
N ARG A 147 4.58 0.87 18.00
CA ARG A 147 5.59 0.68 16.95
C ARG A 147 5.02 0.91 15.55
N LEU A 148 3.78 0.51 15.28
CA LEU A 148 3.12 0.77 14.00
C LEU A 148 2.94 2.27 13.74
N VAL A 149 2.45 3.03 14.72
CA VAL A 149 2.26 4.48 14.62
C VAL A 149 3.60 5.19 14.45
N GLU A 150 4.61 4.80 15.23
CA GLU A 150 5.98 5.32 15.12
C GLU A 150 6.56 5.06 13.72
N PHE A 151 6.38 3.86 13.17
CA PHE A 151 6.83 3.53 11.82
C PHE A 151 6.18 4.43 10.75
N VAL A 152 4.85 4.61 10.79
CA VAL A 152 4.15 5.46 9.82
C VAL A 152 4.57 6.93 9.97
N SER A 153 4.75 7.40 11.21
CA SER A 153 5.26 8.74 11.51
C SER A 153 6.67 8.94 10.93
N ASP A 154 7.56 7.96 11.11
CA ASP A 154 8.93 8.00 10.62
C ASP A 154 9.02 7.96 9.09
N VAL A 155 8.14 7.19 8.44
CA VAL A 155 7.97 7.21 6.99
C VAL A 155 7.54 8.61 6.54
N LYS A 156 6.53 9.20 7.19
CA LYS A 156 6.05 10.56 6.87
C LYS A 156 7.11 11.63 7.11
N ALA A 157 8.02 11.42 8.05
CA ALA A 157 9.16 12.30 8.29
C ALA A 157 10.31 12.10 7.29
N GLY A 158 10.19 11.17 6.33
CA GLY A 158 11.23 10.92 5.33
C GLY A 158 12.50 10.28 5.90
N LYS A 159 12.41 9.57 7.04
CA LYS A 159 13.56 8.89 7.61
C LYS A 159 14.06 7.76 6.69
N PRO A 160 15.39 7.64 6.47
CA PRO A 160 15.95 6.57 5.66
C PRO A 160 16.07 5.25 6.45
N ASN A 161 16.24 4.14 5.72
CA ASN A 161 16.58 2.82 6.27
C ASN A 161 15.67 2.31 7.41
N LEU A 162 14.35 2.52 7.29
CA LEU A 162 13.41 1.99 8.27
C LEU A 162 13.29 0.47 8.11
N GLU A 163 13.02 -0.22 9.21
CA GLU A 163 12.97 -1.68 9.25
C GLU A 163 11.66 -2.16 9.89
N VAL A 164 11.01 -3.12 9.22
CA VAL A 164 9.79 -3.76 9.71
C VAL A 164 10.03 -5.27 9.80
N PRO A 165 9.66 -5.94 10.90
CA PRO A 165 9.74 -7.39 11.00
C PRO A 165 8.89 -8.08 9.94
N VAL A 166 9.40 -9.17 9.38
CA VAL A 166 8.63 -9.98 8.43
C VAL A 166 7.78 -10.97 9.21
N TYR A 167 6.49 -11.05 8.87
CA TYR A 167 5.61 -12.09 9.37
C TYR A 167 5.57 -13.26 8.39
N SER A 168 5.69 -14.48 8.88
CA SER A 168 5.60 -15.70 8.07
C SER A 168 4.26 -16.40 8.28
N HIS A 169 3.50 -16.55 7.20
CA HIS A 169 2.29 -17.37 7.18
C HIS A 169 2.58 -18.88 7.21
N ILE A 170 3.84 -19.31 7.06
CA ILE A 170 4.24 -20.72 7.16
C ILE A 170 4.47 -21.08 8.62
N THR A 171 5.24 -20.28 9.36
CA THR A 171 5.53 -20.50 10.77
C THR A 171 4.47 -19.92 11.69
N TYR A 172 3.55 -19.11 11.15
CA TYR A 172 2.53 -18.37 11.90
C TYR A 172 3.12 -17.46 12.99
N ASP A 173 4.28 -16.86 12.73
CA ASP A 173 4.97 -15.99 13.68
C ASP A 173 5.81 -14.90 12.98
N ILE A 174 6.24 -13.90 13.76
CA ILE A 174 7.27 -12.93 13.36
C ILE A 174 8.59 -13.68 13.18
N THR A 175 9.31 -13.38 12.10
CA THR A 175 10.64 -13.93 11.82
C THR A 175 11.73 -12.97 12.27
N ASP A 176 12.98 -13.45 12.28
CA ASP A 176 14.15 -12.60 12.53
C ASP A 176 14.53 -11.74 11.31
N GLU A 177 13.84 -11.91 10.18
CA GLU A 177 14.08 -11.14 8.97
C GLU A 177 13.46 -9.74 9.08
N LEU A 178 14.21 -8.75 8.61
CA LEU A 178 13.79 -7.37 8.57
C LEU A 178 13.62 -6.89 7.13
N LYS A 179 12.46 -6.33 6.84
CA LYS A 179 12.19 -5.66 5.58
C LYS A 179 12.60 -4.20 5.67
N LYS A 180 13.53 -3.79 4.80
CA LYS A 180 13.94 -2.39 4.67
C LYS A 180 12.93 -1.57 3.86
N VAL A 181 12.60 -0.40 4.39
CA VAL A 181 11.80 0.64 3.74
C VAL A 181 12.60 1.93 3.82
N ASP A 182 13.19 2.33 2.70
CA ASP A 182 13.97 3.56 2.61
C ASP A 182 13.19 4.56 1.76
N ARG A 183 12.73 5.66 2.35
CA ARG A 183 12.16 6.84 1.66
C ARG A 183 11.41 6.51 0.34
N PRO A 184 10.29 5.77 0.39
CA PRO A 184 9.50 5.49 -0.81
C PRO A 184 8.71 6.73 -1.24
N ASP A 185 8.32 6.80 -2.51
CA ASP A 185 7.37 7.82 -3.00
C ASP A 185 5.95 7.49 -2.51
N VAL A 186 5.61 6.20 -2.53
CA VAL A 186 4.33 5.64 -2.06
C VAL A 186 4.58 4.45 -1.14
N LEU A 187 3.87 4.39 -0.01
CA LEU A 187 3.84 3.24 0.92
C LEU A 187 2.45 2.59 0.96
#